data_AF-A0A388PJZ0-F1
#
_entry.id   AF-A0A388PJZ0-F1
#
_cell.length_a   1.000
_cell.length_b   1.000
_cell.length_c   1.000
_cell.angle_alpha   90.00
_cell.angle_beta   90.00
_cell.angle_gamma   90.00
#
_symmetry.space_group_name_H-M   'P 1'
#
loop_
_entity.id
_entity.type
_entity.pdbx_description
1 polymer ?
#
loop_
_entity_poly.entity_id
_entity_poly.type
_entity_poly.pdbx_seq_one_letter_code
_entity_poly.pdbx_strand_id
1 'polypeptide(L)'
;MIRGLRSACLLGGASLLPLFASAHNGEWLLAKLTIPASGEVSLTVTVDAEANFLIKDRADLAREAKELLLLNDGKETRPWSEVAPTPSFGTSDRLDPAAPLNHTPEELARRYRLLQATWRWDDPPARFTLLAPEKSPHTVLLWLDDRRQPAAEARWVMLIGGDESPLIQLGAREPRRELPWWLEPGIGDFVLPAIATAIGMLLVWFALGLNRLGEWLDRKRKP
;
A
#
# COMPACT_ATOMS: atom_id res chain seq x y z
N MET A 1 -10.62 -2.10 -56.42
CA MET A 1 -11.03 -2.21 -55.00
C MET A 1 -9.87 -2.32 -54.00
N ILE A 2 -8.79 -3.07 -54.29
CA ILE A 2 -7.71 -3.36 -53.32
C ILE A 2 -6.86 -2.13 -52.90
N ARG A 3 -6.68 -1.14 -53.79
CA ARG A 3 -5.90 0.08 -53.48
C ARG A 3 -6.61 1.02 -52.49
N GLY A 4 -7.93 1.21 -52.62
CA GLY A 4 -8.70 2.09 -51.73
C GLY A 4 -8.79 1.54 -50.30
N LEU A 5 -8.93 0.21 -50.16
CA LEU A 5 -8.94 -0.46 -48.85
C LEU A 5 -7.57 -0.37 -48.15
N ARG A 6 -6.46 -0.51 -48.90
CA ARG A 6 -5.11 -0.31 -48.35
C ARG A 6 -4.90 1.13 -47.86
N SER A 7 -5.32 2.14 -48.63
CA SER A 7 -5.23 3.53 -48.18
C SER A 7 -6.10 3.81 -46.96
N ALA A 8 -7.31 3.23 -46.88
CA ALA A 8 -8.18 3.36 -45.72
C ALA A 8 -7.63 2.68 -44.47
N CYS A 9 -7.01 1.49 -44.61
CA CYS A 9 -6.33 0.82 -43.50
C CYS A 9 -5.06 1.55 -43.05
N LEU A 10 -4.30 2.13 -43.98
CA LEU A 10 -3.09 2.90 -43.65
C LEU A 10 -3.43 4.23 -42.98
N LEU A 11 -4.43 4.95 -43.49
CA LEU A 11 -4.93 6.18 -42.88
C LEU A 11 -5.60 5.90 -41.53
N GLY A 12 -6.46 4.89 -41.43
CA GLY A 12 -7.09 4.49 -40.18
C GLY A 12 -6.08 3.99 -39.13
N GLY A 13 -5.08 3.22 -39.55
CA GLY A 13 -3.97 2.79 -38.69
C GLY A 13 -3.12 3.97 -38.21
N ALA A 14 -2.79 4.92 -39.09
CA ALA A 14 -2.05 6.14 -38.75
C ALA A 14 -2.83 7.07 -37.81
N SER A 15 -4.16 7.12 -37.89
CA SER A 15 -5.01 7.88 -36.98
C SER A 15 -5.11 7.26 -35.58
N LEU A 16 -5.03 5.93 -35.49
CA LEU A 16 -5.15 5.20 -34.23
C LEU A 16 -3.80 4.99 -33.54
N LEU A 17 -2.70 4.97 -34.29
CA LEU A 17 -1.34 4.81 -33.79
C LEU A 17 -0.97 5.80 -32.67
N PRO A 18 -1.32 7.10 -32.72
CA PRO A 18 -1.07 8.04 -31.61
C PRO A 18 -1.75 7.63 -30.30
N LEU A 19 -2.95 7.03 -30.37
CA LEU A 19 -3.68 6.55 -29.18
C LEU A 19 -3.03 5.33 -28.55
N PHE A 20 -2.43 4.45 -29.38
CA PHE A 20 -1.69 3.27 -28.90
C PHE A 20 -0.23 3.59 -28.54
N ALA A 21 0.37 4.62 -29.13
CA ALA A 21 1.74 5.05 -28.84
C ALA A 21 1.84 5.81 -27.50
N SER A 22 0.79 6.52 -27.08
CA SER A 22 0.67 7.07 -25.72
C SER A 22 0.72 5.96 -24.65
N ALA A 23 0.20 4.76 -24.95
CA ALA A 23 0.06 3.72 -23.94
C ALA A 23 1.34 2.95 -23.55
N HIS A 24 2.45 2.99 -24.30
CA HIS A 24 3.45 1.90 -24.17
C HIS A 24 4.95 2.22 -24.13
N ASN A 25 5.46 3.46 -24.15
CA ASN A 25 6.93 3.61 -24.07
C ASN A 25 7.52 4.92 -23.48
N GLY A 26 6.81 5.66 -22.62
CA GLY A 26 7.43 6.84 -21.98
C GLY A 26 6.60 7.67 -21.01
N GLU A 27 5.36 7.30 -20.71
CA GLU A 27 4.44 8.10 -19.90
C GLU A 27 4.32 7.58 -18.46
N TRP A 28 5.45 7.29 -17.82
CA TRP A 28 5.47 6.89 -16.41
C TRP A 28 5.79 8.09 -15.54
N LEU A 29 4.97 8.30 -14.50
CA LEU A 29 5.31 9.21 -13.42
C LEU A 29 5.89 8.41 -12.25
N LEU A 30 7.01 8.90 -11.72
CA LEU A 30 7.62 8.30 -10.53
C LEU A 30 7.06 9.00 -9.29
N ALA A 31 6.28 8.27 -8.51
CA ALA A 31 5.73 8.75 -7.24
C ALA A 31 6.52 8.14 -6.08
N LYS A 32 7.34 8.95 -5.41
CA LYS A 32 8.07 8.57 -4.20
C LYS A 32 7.30 9.01 -2.97
N LEU A 33 6.83 8.05 -2.16
CA LEU A 33 6.27 8.31 -0.85
C LEU A 33 7.36 8.14 0.21
N THR A 34 7.80 9.24 0.81
CA THR A 34 8.81 9.23 1.87
C THR A 34 8.12 9.24 3.24
N ILE A 35 8.49 8.28 4.08
CA ILE A 35 7.98 8.14 5.44
C ILE A 35 9.18 8.31 6.39
N PRO A 36 9.44 9.53 6.88
CA PRO A 36 10.50 9.77 7.85
C PRO A 36 10.10 9.26 9.24
N ALA A 37 11.09 9.08 10.11
CA ALA A 37 10.86 8.72 11.50
C ALA A 37 10.13 9.81 12.32
N SER A 38 10.14 11.06 11.84
CA SER A 38 9.47 12.20 12.48
C SER A 38 7.95 12.23 12.31
N GLY A 39 7.39 11.46 11.38
CA GLY A 39 5.93 11.34 11.16
C GLY A 39 5.36 12.16 10.00
N GLU A 40 6.04 13.23 9.56
CA GLU A 40 5.62 14.03 8.40
C GLU A 40 5.83 13.27 7.08
N VAL A 41 4.77 12.84 6.40
CA VAL A 41 4.88 12.09 5.16
C VAL A 41 4.97 13.05 3.97
N SER A 42 5.78 12.70 2.97
CA SER A 42 5.83 13.46 1.72
C SER A 42 5.66 12.58 0.49
N LEU A 43 4.94 13.10 -0.50
CA LEU A 43 4.81 12.48 -1.82
C LEU A 43 5.52 13.38 -2.83
N THR A 44 6.52 12.84 -3.52
CA THR A 44 7.22 13.50 -4.61
C THR A 44 6.88 12.82 -5.93
N VAL A 45 6.22 13.54 -6.83
CA VAL A 45 5.99 13.08 -8.20
C VAL A 45 7.07 13.67 -9.10
N THR A 46 7.80 12.80 -9.79
CA THR A 46 8.87 13.15 -10.72
C THR A 46 8.50 12.69 -12.13
N VAL A 47 8.73 13.56 -13.12
CA VAL A 47 8.51 13.27 -14.53
C VAL A 47 9.67 13.80 -15.36
N ASP A 48 10.09 13.05 -16.38
CA ASP A 48 11.02 13.54 -17.40
C ASP A 48 10.25 14.36 -18.45
N ALA A 49 10.43 15.68 -18.43
CA ALA A 49 9.73 16.59 -19.33
C ALA A 49 10.22 16.51 -20.78
N GLU A 50 11.39 15.92 -21.05
CA GLU A 50 11.84 15.66 -22.42
C GLU A 50 11.07 14.48 -23.01
N ALA A 51 10.96 13.39 -22.26
CA ALA A 51 10.34 12.13 -22.71
C ALA A 51 8.81 12.11 -22.61
N ASN A 52 8.21 12.78 -21.62
CA ASN A 52 6.77 12.74 -21.39
C ASN A 52 6.01 13.62 -22.41
N PHE A 53 5.00 13.09 -23.10
CA PHE A 53 4.28 13.85 -24.13
C PHE A 53 3.34 14.94 -23.59
N LEU A 54 2.73 14.71 -22.43
CA LEU A 54 1.70 15.57 -21.85
C LEU A 54 2.26 16.64 -20.90
N ILE A 55 3.34 16.33 -20.19
CA ILE A 55 3.91 17.19 -19.15
C ILE A 55 5.24 17.77 -19.63
N LYS A 56 5.22 19.02 -20.10
CA LYS A 56 6.41 19.71 -20.63
C LYS A 56 6.97 20.78 -19.72
N ASP A 57 6.15 21.27 -18.78
CA ASP A 57 6.53 22.29 -17.83
C ASP A 57 5.86 22.12 -16.46
N ARG A 58 6.16 23.07 -15.56
CA ARG A 58 5.65 23.09 -14.20
C ARG A 58 4.13 23.24 -14.14
N ALA A 59 3.54 24.03 -15.04
CA ALA A 59 2.10 24.27 -15.03
C ALA A 59 1.34 23.01 -15.45
N ASP A 60 1.86 22.28 -16.44
CA ASP A 60 1.35 20.96 -16.82
C ASP A 60 1.47 19.98 -15.64
N LEU A 61 2.65 19.89 -15.01
CA LEU A 61 2.84 19.00 -13.86
C LEU A 61 1.87 19.33 -12.73
N ALA A 62 1.65 20.62 -12.42
CA ALA A 62 0.70 21.04 -11.39
C ALA A 62 -0.73 20.60 -11.71
N ARG A 63 -1.15 20.71 -12.98
CA ARG A 63 -2.48 20.32 -13.45
C ARG A 63 -2.66 18.80 -13.38
N GLU A 64 -1.73 18.06 -13.95
CA GLU A 64 -1.82 16.60 -14.08
C GLU A 64 -1.64 15.89 -12.73
N ALA A 65 -0.72 16.37 -11.89
CA ALA A 65 -0.42 15.70 -10.63
C ALA A 65 -1.47 15.93 -9.54
N LYS A 66 -2.31 16.95 -9.67
CA LYS A 66 -3.35 17.31 -8.69
C LYS A 66 -4.35 16.17 -8.44
N GLU A 67 -4.73 15.47 -9.50
CA GLU A 67 -5.73 14.39 -9.48
C GLU A 67 -5.07 13.03 -9.74
N LEU A 68 -3.75 12.93 -9.65
CA LEU A 68 -3.00 11.72 -10.03
C LEU A 68 -3.30 10.54 -9.12
N LEU A 69 -3.48 10.80 -7.83
CA LEU A 69 -3.75 9.81 -6.81
C LEU A 69 -4.91 10.25 -5.92
N LEU A 70 -5.71 9.29 -5.49
CA LEU A 70 -6.72 9.44 -4.46
C LEU A 70 -6.22 8.75 -3.19
N LEU A 71 -6.45 9.37 -2.04
CA LEU A 71 -6.22 8.77 -0.74
C LEU A 71 -7.48 8.01 -0.31
N ASN A 72 -7.32 6.76 0.10
CA ASN A 72 -8.37 6.01 0.81
C ASN A 72 -7.88 5.62 2.21
N ASP A 73 -8.57 6.13 3.24
CA ASP A 73 -8.25 5.86 4.65
C ASP A 73 -9.11 4.75 5.28
N GLY A 74 -9.89 4.04 4.45
CA GLY A 74 -10.84 3.01 4.84
C GLY A 74 -12.20 3.55 5.28
N LYS A 75 -12.37 4.87 5.40
CA LYS A 75 -13.67 5.52 5.65
C LYS A 75 -14.14 6.29 4.42
N GLU A 76 -13.23 7.03 3.80
CA GLU A 76 -13.52 7.86 2.64
C GLU A 76 -12.37 7.84 1.63
N THR A 77 -12.72 8.10 0.37
CA THR A 77 -11.77 8.30 -0.71
C THR A 77 -11.80 9.77 -1.12
N ARG A 78 -10.64 10.42 -1.13
CA ARG A 78 -10.50 11.85 -1.40
C ARG A 78 -9.33 12.12 -2.34
N PRO A 79 -9.40 13.13 -3.22
CA PRO A 79 -8.25 13.55 -4.02
C PRO A 79 -7.04 13.87 -3.14
N TRP A 80 -5.84 13.46 -3.57
CA TRP A 80 -4.60 13.77 -2.85
C TRP A 80 -4.40 15.29 -2.66
N SER A 81 -4.87 16.08 -3.62
CA SER A 81 -4.80 17.54 -3.55
C SER A 81 -5.69 18.16 -2.45
N GLU A 82 -6.60 17.43 -1.84
CA GLU A 82 -7.38 17.92 -0.69
C GLU A 82 -6.63 17.75 0.63
N VAL A 83 -5.86 16.66 0.79
CA VAL A 83 -5.08 16.38 2.00
C VAL A 83 -3.75 17.11 2.04
N ALA A 84 -3.15 17.37 0.87
CA ALA A 84 -1.97 18.20 0.74
C ALA A 84 -2.18 19.20 -0.41
N PRO A 85 -2.67 20.43 -0.14
CA PRO A 85 -3.15 21.30 -1.20
C PRO A 85 -2.06 22.05 -1.96
N THR A 86 -0.91 22.31 -1.33
CA THR A 86 0.14 23.16 -1.93
C THR A 86 1.42 22.38 -2.18
N PRO A 87 1.70 21.95 -3.42
CA PRO A 87 2.98 21.38 -3.76
C PRO A 87 4.08 22.44 -3.79
N SER A 88 5.25 22.06 -3.29
CA SER A 88 6.50 22.71 -3.67
C SER A 88 7.00 22.11 -4.98
N PHE A 89 7.56 22.95 -5.86
CA PHE A 89 8.07 22.51 -7.15
C PHE A 89 9.59 22.61 -7.20
N GLY A 90 10.19 21.61 -7.83
CA GLY A 90 11.63 21.54 -8.03
C GLY A 90 11.97 20.94 -9.38
N THR A 91 13.27 20.86 -9.63
CA THR A 91 13.83 20.21 -10.81
C THR A 91 15.06 19.41 -10.41
N SER A 92 15.28 18.28 -11.09
CA SER A 92 16.52 17.50 -11.00
C SER A 92 17.05 17.21 -12.39
N ASP A 93 18.36 17.04 -12.52
CA ASP A 93 18.98 16.53 -13.74
C ASP A 93 19.46 15.08 -13.62
N ARG A 94 19.16 14.41 -12.50
CA ARG A 94 19.55 13.03 -12.21
C ARG A 94 18.37 12.20 -11.69
N LEU A 95 18.32 10.95 -12.12
CA LEU A 95 17.42 9.93 -11.57
C LEU A 95 17.75 9.68 -10.10
N ASP A 96 16.73 9.31 -9.31
CA ASP A 96 16.93 8.89 -7.92
C ASP A 96 17.61 7.51 -7.93
N PRO A 97 18.85 7.37 -7.41
CA PRO A 97 19.55 6.09 -7.40
C PRO A 97 18.88 5.05 -6.50
N ALA A 98 18.00 5.47 -5.59
CA ALA A 98 17.21 4.57 -4.75
C ALA A 98 15.89 4.16 -5.41
N ALA A 99 15.55 4.68 -6.58
CA ALA A 99 14.36 4.25 -7.31
C ALA A 99 14.46 2.76 -7.67
N PRO A 100 13.39 1.97 -7.49
CA PRO A 100 13.41 0.53 -7.69
C PRO A 100 13.22 0.15 -9.16
N LEU A 101 14.00 0.79 -10.04
CA LEU A 101 13.92 0.64 -11.49
C LEU A 101 15.12 -0.12 -12.08
N ASN A 102 16.03 -0.62 -11.25
CA ASN A 102 17.25 -1.32 -11.65
C ASN A 102 18.03 -0.55 -12.74
N HIS A 103 18.21 0.75 -12.53
CA HIS A 103 18.91 1.62 -13.48
C HIS A 103 20.32 1.12 -13.77
N THR A 104 20.68 1.16 -15.05
CA THR A 104 22.06 0.94 -15.48
C THR A 104 22.96 2.09 -15.01
N PRO A 105 24.26 1.85 -14.81
CA PRO A 105 25.22 2.91 -14.50
C PRO A 105 25.20 4.04 -15.54
N GLU A 106 24.98 3.70 -16.82
CA GLU A 106 24.88 4.66 -17.92
C GLU A 106 23.66 5.57 -17.79
N GLU A 107 22.50 5.02 -17.40
CA GLU A 107 21.28 5.81 -17.12
C GLU A 107 21.47 6.74 -15.92
N LEU A 108 22.07 6.27 -14.83
CA LEU A 108 22.38 7.12 -13.67
C LEU A 108 23.40 8.22 -14.02
N ALA A 109 24.32 7.94 -14.94
CA ALA A 109 25.32 8.88 -15.43
C ALA A 109 24.77 9.90 -16.46
N ARG A 110 23.59 9.69 -17.04
CA ARG A 110 22.94 10.63 -17.96
C ARG A 110 22.35 11.85 -17.22
N ARG A 111 22.21 12.96 -17.94
CA ARG A 111 21.43 14.13 -17.50
C ARG A 111 20.04 14.13 -18.12
N TYR A 112 19.06 14.54 -17.33
CA TYR A 112 17.64 14.58 -17.67
C TYR A 112 17.04 15.97 -17.40
N ARG A 113 15.81 16.20 -17.88
CA ARG A 113 15.01 17.36 -17.49
C ARG A 113 13.86 16.91 -16.60
N LEU A 114 14.16 16.62 -15.35
CA LEU A 114 13.15 16.11 -14.41
C LEU A 114 12.44 17.26 -13.72
N LEU A 115 11.12 17.28 -13.83
CA LEU A 115 10.24 18.16 -13.06
C LEU A 115 9.72 17.41 -11.85
N GLN A 116 9.64 18.10 -10.71
CA GLN A 116 9.20 17.53 -9.45
C GLN A 116 8.11 18.38 -8.81
N ALA A 117 7.08 17.70 -8.30
CA ALA A 117 6.07 18.29 -7.44
C ALA A 117 6.03 17.49 -6.14
N THR A 118 6.21 18.19 -5.02
CA THR A 118 6.33 17.59 -3.68
C THR A 118 5.26 18.13 -2.76
N TRP A 119 4.44 17.21 -2.27
CA TRP A 119 3.44 17.45 -1.24
C TRP A 119 3.94 16.98 0.10
N ARG A 120 3.67 17.76 1.14
CA ARG A 120 3.96 17.43 2.53
C ARG A 120 2.65 17.27 3.28
N TRP A 121 2.62 16.28 4.16
CA TRP A 121 1.44 15.94 4.93
C TRP A 121 1.84 15.70 6.38
N ASP A 122 1.41 16.62 7.23
CA ASP A 122 1.83 16.66 8.64
C ASP A 122 1.06 15.66 9.52
N ASP A 123 -0.20 15.35 9.19
CA ASP A 123 -1.07 14.48 9.98
C ASP A 123 -1.75 13.39 9.13
N PRO A 124 -0.99 12.41 8.61
CA PRO A 124 -1.54 11.30 7.86
C PRO A 124 -2.23 10.26 8.77
N PRO A 125 -3.30 9.58 8.30
CA PRO A 125 -3.93 8.50 9.02
C PRO A 125 -2.94 7.34 9.17
N ALA A 126 -3.08 6.57 10.25
CA ALA A 126 -2.17 5.49 10.56
C ALA A 126 -2.13 4.38 9.49
N ARG A 127 -3.19 4.25 8.69
CA ARG A 127 -3.36 3.26 7.61
C ARG A 127 -4.09 3.90 6.45
N PHE A 128 -3.60 3.73 5.23
CA PHE A 128 -4.26 4.19 4.01
C PHE A 128 -3.72 3.46 2.77
N THR A 129 -4.40 3.62 1.66
CA THR A 129 -3.97 3.22 0.31
C THR A 129 -4.01 4.43 -0.62
N LEU A 130 -3.31 4.32 -1.74
CA LEU A 130 -3.32 5.29 -2.82
C LEU A 130 -3.91 4.66 -4.07
N LEU A 131 -4.91 5.30 -4.65
CA LEU A 131 -5.61 4.81 -5.83
C LEU A 131 -5.30 5.70 -7.02
N ALA A 132 -5.07 5.09 -8.18
CA ALA A 132 -5.10 5.81 -9.44
C ALA A 132 -6.56 5.93 -9.91
N PRO A 133 -7.08 7.14 -10.22
CA PRO A 133 -8.45 7.27 -10.73
C PRO A 133 -8.70 6.38 -11.96
N GLU A 134 -9.90 5.83 -12.10
CA GLU A 134 -10.25 4.91 -13.22
C GLU A 134 -9.91 5.48 -14.61
N LYS A 135 -10.07 6.80 -14.77
CA LYS A 135 -9.82 7.52 -16.03
C LYS A 135 -8.47 8.22 -16.05
N SER A 136 -7.53 7.83 -15.19
CA SER A 136 -6.17 8.37 -15.19
C SER A 136 -5.51 8.08 -16.54
N PRO A 137 -5.02 9.10 -17.27
CA PRO A 137 -4.23 8.88 -18.48
C PRO A 137 -2.79 8.43 -18.15
N HIS A 138 -2.41 8.50 -16.87
CA HIS A 138 -1.05 8.29 -16.41
C HIS A 138 -0.85 6.89 -15.82
N THR A 139 0.28 6.28 -16.15
CA THR A 139 0.81 5.14 -15.39
C THR A 139 1.75 5.66 -14.31
N VAL A 140 1.53 5.26 -13.06
CA VAL A 140 2.29 5.76 -11.90
C VAL A 140 3.10 4.63 -11.30
N LEU A 141 4.42 4.77 -11.26
CA LEU A 141 5.26 3.90 -10.44
C LEU A 141 5.36 4.49 -9.04
N LEU A 142 4.55 3.97 -8.12
CA LEU A 142 4.56 4.34 -6.71
C LEU A 142 5.61 3.50 -5.97
N TRP A 143 6.49 4.15 -5.22
CA TRP A 143 7.45 3.46 -4.36
C TRP A 143 7.63 4.16 -3.03
N LEU A 144 8.00 3.38 -2.02
CA LEU A 144 8.07 3.81 -0.63
C LEU A 144 9.51 3.89 -0.15
N ASP A 145 9.91 5.08 0.31
CA ASP A 145 11.13 5.35 1.08
C ASP A 145 10.76 5.38 2.58
N ASP A 146 10.66 4.21 3.19
CA ASP A 146 10.35 4.07 4.62
C ASP A 146 11.64 4.15 5.46
N ARG A 147 11.99 5.36 5.87
CA ARG A 147 13.22 5.64 6.63
C ARG A 147 13.18 5.14 8.07
N ARG A 148 12.04 4.64 8.53
CA ARG A 148 11.93 3.94 9.82
C ARG A 148 12.53 2.53 9.73
N GLN A 149 12.65 2.00 8.51
CA GLN A 149 13.18 0.66 8.22
C GLN A 149 14.25 0.74 7.11
N PRO A 150 15.40 1.39 7.36
CA PRO A 150 16.40 1.67 6.32
C PRO A 150 17.06 0.42 5.70
N ALA A 151 16.93 -0.74 6.33
CA ALA A 151 17.43 -2.02 5.82
C ALA A 151 16.41 -2.80 4.97
N ALA A 152 15.16 -2.33 4.88
CA ALA A 152 14.13 -2.96 4.05
C ALA A 152 14.29 -2.56 2.58
N GLU A 153 14.06 -3.49 1.66
CA GLU A 153 14.00 -3.18 0.24
C GLU A 153 12.86 -2.20 -0.05
N ALA A 154 13.09 -1.26 -0.97
CA ALA A 154 12.09 -0.29 -1.38
C ALA A 154 10.88 -1.02 -1.97
N ARG A 155 9.73 -0.89 -1.32
CA ARG A 155 8.47 -1.46 -1.81
C ARG A 155 7.92 -0.57 -2.92
N TRP A 156 7.47 -1.18 -4.01
CA TRP A 156 6.91 -0.44 -5.13
C TRP A 156 5.78 -1.19 -5.81
N VAL A 157 4.97 -0.44 -6.53
CA VAL A 157 3.85 -0.93 -7.34
C VAL A 157 3.66 0.00 -8.53
N MET A 158 3.32 -0.58 -9.68
CA MET A 158 2.84 0.16 -10.83
C MET A 158 1.32 0.27 -10.72
N LEU A 159 0.79 1.48 -10.80
CA LEU A 159 -0.63 1.79 -10.77
C LEU A 159 -1.07 2.29 -12.15
N ILE A 160 -2.03 1.61 -12.76
CA ILE A 160 -2.80 2.10 -13.90
C ILE A 160 -4.19 2.50 -13.44
N GLY A 161 -4.96 3.19 -14.29
CA GLY A 161 -6.28 3.72 -13.90
C GLY A 161 -7.18 2.65 -13.28
N GLY A 162 -7.63 2.90 -12.05
CA GLY A 162 -8.46 1.99 -11.24
C GLY A 162 -7.68 1.12 -10.25
N ASP A 163 -6.35 1.09 -10.32
CA ASP A 163 -5.52 0.32 -9.39
C ASP A 163 -5.44 1.00 -8.01
N GLU A 164 -5.23 0.16 -7.00
CA GLU A 164 -5.01 0.56 -5.61
C GLU A 164 -3.66 0.02 -5.12
N SER A 165 -2.92 0.86 -4.40
CA SER A 165 -1.65 0.47 -3.80
C SER A 165 -1.85 -0.58 -2.70
N PRO A 166 -0.82 -1.37 -2.37
CA PRO A 166 -0.80 -2.11 -1.11
C PRO A 166 -1.02 -1.18 0.10
N LEU A 167 -1.55 -1.74 1.19
CA LEU A 167 -1.80 -1.00 2.42
C LEU A 167 -0.52 -0.35 2.98
N ILE A 168 -0.57 0.96 3.15
CA ILE A 168 0.50 1.77 3.74
C ILE A 168 0.21 1.92 5.23
N GLN A 169 1.18 1.54 6.07
CA GLN A 169 1.06 1.60 7.52
C GLN A 169 2.09 2.55 8.12
N LEU A 170 1.60 3.62 8.74
CA LEU A 170 2.40 4.62 9.43
C LEU A 170 2.47 4.37 10.94
N GLY A 171 1.45 3.73 11.53
CA GLY A 171 1.49 3.32 12.93
C GLY A 171 2.50 2.21 13.19
N ALA A 172 2.87 2.00 14.46
CA ALA A 172 3.48 0.74 14.88
C ALA A 172 2.59 -0.40 14.37
N ARG A 173 3.20 -1.41 13.75
CA ARG A 173 2.52 -2.68 13.44
C ARG A 173 1.77 -3.05 14.70
N GLU A 174 0.45 -3.22 14.62
CA GLU A 174 -0.31 -3.71 15.78
C GLU A 174 0.50 -4.89 16.32
N PRO A 175 0.93 -4.86 17.60
CA PRO A 175 1.66 -5.98 18.14
C PRO A 175 0.79 -7.16 17.81
N ARG A 176 1.34 -8.11 17.03
CA ARG A 176 0.67 -9.37 16.74
C ARG A 176 0.14 -9.80 18.09
N ARG A 177 -1.19 -9.81 18.25
CA ARG A 177 -1.79 -10.10 19.55
C ARG A 177 -1.24 -11.47 19.88
N GLU A 178 -0.23 -11.54 20.76
CA GLU A 178 0.38 -12.79 21.16
C GLU A 178 -0.72 -13.42 21.99
N LEU A 179 -1.58 -14.17 21.29
CA LEU A 179 -2.42 -15.14 21.95
C LEU A 179 -1.42 -16.01 22.70
N PRO A 180 -1.61 -16.20 24.02
CA PRO A 180 -0.85 -17.21 24.73
C PRO A 180 -0.87 -18.49 23.90
N TRP A 181 0.25 -19.19 23.79
CA TRP A 181 0.41 -20.35 22.88
C TRP A 181 -0.74 -21.37 22.95
N TRP A 182 -1.42 -21.47 24.11
CA TRP A 182 -2.58 -22.34 24.33
C TRP A 182 -3.91 -21.84 23.75
N LEU A 183 -3.95 -20.65 23.16
CA LEU A 183 -5.08 -20.03 22.46
C LEU A 183 -4.81 -19.82 20.97
N GLU A 184 -3.67 -20.30 20.45
CA GLU A 184 -3.41 -20.28 19.02
C GLU A 184 -4.39 -21.20 18.27
N PRO A 185 -4.88 -20.80 17.08
CA PRO A 185 -5.75 -21.64 16.25
C PRO A 185 -5.10 -23.01 15.99
N GLY A 186 -5.83 -24.10 16.27
CA GLY A 186 -5.33 -25.47 16.17
C GLY A 186 -4.73 -26.04 17.48
N ILE A 187 -4.17 -25.23 18.38
CA ILE A 187 -3.74 -25.67 19.72
C ILE A 187 -4.87 -25.45 20.74
N GLY A 188 -5.55 -24.31 20.66
CA GLY A 188 -6.68 -23.98 21.53
C GLY A 188 -7.84 -24.95 21.44
N ASP A 189 -8.03 -25.58 20.27
CA ASP A 189 -9.06 -26.59 20.04
C ASP A 189 -8.85 -27.88 20.86
N PHE A 190 -7.64 -28.12 21.37
CA PHE A 190 -7.34 -29.27 22.25
C PHE A 190 -7.18 -28.88 23.72
N VAL A 191 -6.61 -27.71 24.00
CA VAL A 191 -6.31 -27.28 25.38
C VAL A 191 -7.58 -26.90 26.14
N LEU A 192 -8.50 -26.18 25.50
CA LEU A 192 -9.77 -25.78 26.14
C LEU A 192 -10.63 -26.97 26.58
N PRO A 193 -10.86 -28.00 25.74
CA PRO A 193 -11.56 -29.22 26.15
C PRO A 193 -10.85 -30.01 27.25
N ALA A 194 -9.51 -30.07 27.22
CA ALA A 194 -8.72 -30.80 28.22
C ALA A 194 -8.84 -30.15 29.61
N ILE A 195 -8.75 -28.82 29.68
CA ILE A 195 -8.95 -28.07 30.92
C ILE A 195 -10.38 -28.26 31.44
N ALA A 196 -11.38 -28.15 30.56
CA ALA A 196 -12.78 -28.35 30.94
C ALA A 196 -13.04 -29.77 31.49
N THR A 197 -12.41 -30.78 30.89
CA THR A 197 -12.52 -32.18 31.34
C THR A 197 -11.85 -32.38 32.69
N ALA A 198 -10.66 -31.82 32.90
CA ALA A 198 -9.96 -31.89 34.19
C ALA A 198 -10.76 -31.22 35.32
N ILE A 199 -11.35 -30.05 35.05
CA ILE A 199 -12.25 -29.36 35.99
C ILE A 199 -13.49 -30.21 36.27
N GLY A 200 -14.12 -30.78 35.24
CA GLY A 200 -15.26 -31.67 35.40
C GLY A 200 -14.95 -32.90 36.26
N MET A 201 -13.80 -33.54 36.04
CA MET A 201 -13.35 -34.67 36.85
C MET A 201 -13.08 -34.28 38.31
N LEU A 202 -12.48 -33.12 38.54
CA LEU A 202 -12.27 -32.58 39.90
C LEU A 202 -13.58 -32.33 40.63
N LEU A 203 -14.59 -31.77 39.95
CA LEU A 203 -15.92 -31.55 40.52
C LEU A 203 -16.63 -32.86 40.85
N VAL A 204 -16.55 -33.86 39.97
CA VAL A 204 -17.11 -35.20 40.22
C VAL A 204 -16.41 -35.87 41.40
N TRP A 205 -15.08 -35.81 41.45
CA TRP A 205 -14.31 -36.36 42.56
C TRP A 205 -14.65 -35.69 43.89
N PHE A 206 -14.79 -34.36 43.89
CA PHE A 206 -15.21 -33.59 45.05
C PHE A 206 -16.62 -33.98 45.52
N ALA A 207 -17.56 -34.11 44.59
CA ALA A 207 -18.93 -34.55 44.89
C ALA A 207 -18.97 -35.98 45.48
N LEU A 208 -18.18 -36.91 44.95
CA LEU A 208 -18.05 -38.26 45.50
C LEU A 208 -17.40 -38.26 46.88
N GLY A 209 -16.43 -37.37 47.12
CA GLY A 209 -15.84 -37.16 48.43
C GLY A 209 -16.85 -36.67 49.46
N LEU A 210 -17.67 -35.68 49.10
CA LEU A 210 -18.77 -35.20 49.95
C LEU A 210 -19.80 -36.29 50.23
N ASN A 211 -20.17 -37.10 49.22
CA ASN A 211 -21.12 -38.18 49.41
C ASN A 211 -20.60 -39.25 50.38
N ARG A 212 -19.33 -39.67 50.25
CA ARG A 212 -18.69 -40.61 51.19
C ARG A 212 -18.57 -40.04 52.61
N LEU A 213 -18.33 -38.74 52.74
CA LEU A 213 -18.31 -38.07 54.04
C LEU A 213 -19.70 -38.08 54.69
N GLY A 214 -20.75 -37.84 53.90
CA GLY A 214 -22.15 -37.95 54.33
C GLY A 214 -22.49 -39.36 54.81
N GLU A 215 -22.16 -40.40 54.03
CA GLU A 215 -22.38 -41.80 54.43
C GLU A 215 -21.64 -42.18 55.71
N TRP A 216 -20.41 -41.68 55.91
CA TRP A 216 -19.63 -41.92 57.13
C TRP A 216 -20.26 -41.25 58.35
N LEU A 217 -20.74 -40.01 58.19
CA LEU A 217 -21.45 -39.29 59.25
C LEU A 217 -22.77 -39.98 59.62
N ASP A 218 -23.51 -40.52 58.65
CA ASP A 218 -24.75 -41.26 58.89
C ASP A 218 -24.51 -42.61 59.58
N ARG A 219 -23.44 -43.32 59.25
CA ARG A 219 -23.03 -44.55 59.96
C ARG A 219 -22.66 -44.29 61.42
N LYS A 220 -22.10 -43.12 61.73
CA LYS A 220 -21.77 -42.72 63.11
C LYS A 220 -22.98 -42.24 63.92
N ARG A 221 -24.12 -41.97 63.28
CA ARG A 221 -25.36 -41.50 63.91
C ARG A 221 -26.37 -42.60 64.21
N LYS A 222 -26.16 -43.84 63.75
CA LYS A 222 -26.97 -44.98 64.17
C LYS A 222 -26.37 -45.58 65.46
N PRO A 223 -27.11 -45.56 66.59
CA PRO A 223 -26.69 -46.20 67.83
C PRO A 223 -26.70 -47.74 67.72
#